data_AF-A0A1V4M037-F1
#
_entry.id   AF-A0A1V4M037-F1
#
_cell.length_a   1.000
_cell.length_b   1.000
_cell.length_c   1.000
_cell.angle_alpha   90.00
_cell.angle_beta   90.00
_cell.angle_gamma   90.00
#
_symmetry.space_group_name_H-M   'P 1'
#
loop_
_entity.id
_entity.type
_entity.pdbx_description
1 polymer ?
#
loop_
_entity_poly.entity_id
_entity_poly.type
_entity_poly.pdbx_seq_one_letter_code
_entity_poly.pdbx_strand_id
1 'polypeptide(L)'
;MKVLIVYYSMYGHIHTLAEALAEGAAQVTGVETMFRRVPETLPEEVLAKMGALDAQKKLSAVPVCSVDELAEADAIIFGTPTRFGNMCGQMRQFLDATGGLWAEGKLIDKVGSVFTSSATQHGGQESTILTFLPFLL
;
A
#
# COMPACT_ATOMS: atom_id res chain seq x y z
N MET A 1 -17.83 -6.86 -6.48
CA MET A 1 -16.47 -6.45 -6.88
C MET A 1 -15.66 -6.24 -5.62
N LYS A 2 -14.51 -6.91 -5.48
CA LYS A 2 -13.61 -6.78 -4.33
C LYS A 2 -12.52 -5.76 -4.64
N VAL A 3 -12.44 -4.71 -3.84
CA VAL A 3 -11.40 -3.68 -3.95
C VAL A 3 -10.47 -3.81 -2.76
N LEU A 4 -9.22 -4.18 -3.01
CA LEU A 4 -8.19 -4.26 -1.99
C LEU A 4 -7.40 -2.95 -1.93
N ILE A 5 -7.45 -2.29 -0.78
CA ILE A 5 -6.56 -1.16 -0.47
C ILE A 5 -5.43 -1.70 0.40
N VAL A 6 -4.24 -1.78 -0.17
CA VAL A 6 -3.03 -2.29 0.47
C VAL A 6 -2.02 -1.16 0.58
N TYR A 7 -1.55 -0.87 1.79
CA TYR A 7 -0.71 0.30 1.99
C TYR A 7 0.36 0.10 3.06
N TYR A 8 1.42 0.89 2.96
CA TYR A 8 2.38 1.07 4.03
C TYR A 8 2.26 2.48 4.62
N SER A 9 2.27 2.62 5.95
CA SER A 9 2.24 3.93 6.61
C SER A 9 3.14 3.91 7.84
N MET A 10 4.18 4.75 7.83
CA MET A 10 5.11 4.89 8.95
C MET A 10 4.51 5.72 10.09
N TYR A 11 3.90 6.87 9.75
CA TYR A 11 3.44 7.88 10.70
C TYR A 11 1.93 8.12 10.68
N GLY A 12 1.18 7.49 9.77
CA GLY A 12 -0.29 7.61 9.69
C GLY A 12 -0.83 8.30 8.44
N HIS A 13 -0.06 9.15 7.74
CA HIS A 13 -0.59 9.92 6.59
C HIS A 13 -1.17 9.06 5.47
N ILE A 14 -0.46 7.99 5.08
CA ILE A 14 -0.97 7.06 4.06
C ILE A 14 -2.19 6.30 4.57
N HIS A 15 -2.25 5.98 5.87
CA HIS A 15 -3.44 5.33 6.46
C HIS A 15 -4.67 6.22 6.36
N THR A 16 -4.56 7.51 6.71
CA THR A 16 -5.66 8.47 6.57
C THR A 16 -6.15 8.58 5.12
N LEU A 17 -5.23 8.62 4.15
CA LEU A 17 -5.61 8.61 2.72
C LEU A 17 -6.29 7.28 2.32
N ALA A 18 -5.79 6.16 2.86
CA ALA A 18 -6.34 4.84 2.62
C ALA A 18 -7.77 4.71 3.18
N GLU A 19 -8.05 5.28 4.36
CA GLU A 19 -9.41 5.34 4.93
C GLU A 19 -10.36 6.13 4.03
N ALA A 20 -9.93 7.29 3.51
CA ALA A 20 -10.74 8.09 2.59
C ALA A 20 -11.01 7.35 1.26
N LEU A 21 -10.04 6.59 0.75
CA LEU A 21 -10.24 5.74 -0.43
C LEU A 21 -11.21 4.59 -0.15
N ALA A 22 -11.14 3.98 1.04
CA ALA A 22 -12.05 2.92 1.45
C ALA A 22 -13.48 3.45 1.57
N GLU A 23 -13.66 4.63 2.19
CA GLU A 23 -14.95 5.30 2.26
C GLU A 23 -15.51 5.60 0.86
N GLY A 24 -14.69 6.15 -0.04
CA GLY A 24 -15.11 6.44 -1.41
C GLY A 24 -15.48 5.19 -2.20
N ALA A 25 -14.69 4.11 -2.10
CA ALA A 25 -15.00 2.84 -2.77
C ALA A 25 -16.29 2.19 -2.22
N ALA A 26 -16.53 2.29 -0.91
CA ALA A 26 -17.73 1.74 -0.27
C ALA A 26 -19.03 2.45 -0.68
N GLN A 27 -18.97 3.65 -1.26
CA GLN A 27 -20.15 4.36 -1.80
C GLN A 27 -20.69 3.72 -3.09
N VAL A 28 -19.90 2.88 -3.77
CA VAL A 28 -20.31 2.22 -5.01
C VAL A 28 -21.07 0.93 -4.71
N THR A 29 -22.29 0.80 -5.22
CA THR A 29 -23.12 -0.38 -5.02
C THR A 29 -22.44 -1.66 -5.52
N GLY A 30 -22.39 -2.70 -4.69
CA GLY A 30 -21.79 -3.99 -5.03
C GLY A 30 -20.27 -4.06 -4.89
N VAL A 31 -19.64 -3.02 -4.31
CA VAL A 31 -18.22 -3.01 -3.96
C VAL A 31 -18.01 -3.46 -2.51
N GLU A 32 -17.12 -4.42 -2.32
CA GLU A 32 -16.62 -4.85 -1.02
C GLU A 32 -15.17 -4.37 -0.89
N THR A 33 -14.88 -3.56 0.14
CA THR A 33 -13.55 -3.02 0.37
C THR A 33 -12.79 -3.87 1.38
N MET A 34 -11.61 -4.35 0.98
CA MET A 34 -10.65 -5.00 1.86
C MET A 34 -9.55 -4.02 2.21
N PHE A 35 -9.19 -3.94 3.50
CA PHE A 35 -8.22 -2.98 4.01
C PHE A 35 -7.04 -3.73 4.64
N ARG A 36 -5.82 -3.51 4.13
CA ARG A 36 -4.61 -4.23 4.56
C ARG A 36 -3.38 -3.34 4.69
N ARG A 37 -2.52 -3.71 5.63
CA ARG A 37 -1.19 -3.12 5.80
C ARG A 37 -0.11 -4.00 5.18
N VAL A 38 0.84 -3.39 4.50
CA VAL A 38 2.09 -4.03 4.14
C VAL A 38 2.90 -4.34 5.41
N PRO A 39 3.61 -5.49 5.50
CA PRO A 39 4.47 -5.81 6.63
C PRO A 39 5.51 -4.71 6.93
N GLU A 40 5.74 -4.44 8.21
CA GLU A 40 6.88 -3.62 8.64
C GLU A 40 8.16 -4.46 8.62
N THR A 41 9.25 -3.86 8.17
CA THR A 41 10.53 -4.55 7.94
C THR A 41 11.66 -3.96 8.78
N LEU A 42 11.46 -2.76 9.35
CA LEU A 42 12.45 -2.14 10.24
C LEU A 42 12.37 -2.75 11.65
N PRO A 43 13.52 -2.96 12.31
CA PRO A 43 13.55 -3.35 13.72
C PRO A 43 12.86 -2.33 14.60
N GLU A 44 12.24 -2.79 15.69
CA GLU A 44 11.54 -1.93 16.64
C GLU A 44 12.44 -0.82 17.21
N GLU A 45 13.73 -1.10 17.46
CA GLU A 45 14.67 -0.08 17.92
C GLU A 45 14.85 1.09 16.95
N VAL A 46 14.75 0.82 15.64
CA VAL A 46 14.87 1.84 14.60
C VAL A 46 13.57 2.64 14.57
N LEU A 47 12.42 1.97 14.65
CA LEU A 47 11.11 2.62 14.76
C LEU A 47 11.03 3.54 15.99
N ALA A 48 11.59 3.12 17.12
CA ALA A 48 11.70 3.90 18.34
C ALA A 48 12.53 5.19 18.11
N LYS A 49 13.73 5.06 17.54
CA LYS A 49 14.60 6.20 17.21
C LYS A 49 13.95 7.16 16.20
N MET A 50 13.10 6.64 15.32
CA MET A 50 12.35 7.41 14.33
C MET A 50 11.05 8.03 14.87
N GLY A 51 10.69 7.79 16.13
CA GLY A 51 9.44 8.28 16.75
C GLY A 51 8.17 7.66 16.14
N ALA A 52 8.27 6.47 15.55
CA ALA A 52 7.17 5.85 14.81
C ALA A 52 6.32 4.89 15.64
N LEU A 53 6.75 4.50 16.85
CA LEU A 53 6.09 3.43 17.63
C LEU A 53 4.61 3.71 17.94
N ASP A 54 4.27 4.93 18.34
CA ASP A 54 2.88 5.28 18.67
C ASP A 54 1.97 5.18 17.45
N ALA A 55 2.47 5.63 16.29
CA ALA A 55 1.76 5.50 15.03
C ALA A 55 1.60 4.01 14.65
N GLN A 56 2.67 3.22 14.70
CA GLN A 56 2.62 1.79 14.40
C GLN A 56 1.64 1.04 15.33
N LYS A 57 1.61 1.38 16.62
CA LYS A 57 0.67 0.80 17.58
C LYS A 57 -0.79 1.14 17.24
N LYS A 58 -1.09 2.38 16.83
CA LYS A 58 -2.44 2.76 16.39
C LYS A 58 -2.87 2.00 15.14
N LEU A 59 -1.93 1.81 14.22
CA LEU A 59 -2.17 1.09 12.98
C LEU A 59 -2.37 -0.41 13.21
N SER A 60 -1.88 -0.97 14.33
CA SER A 60 -1.85 -2.41 14.65
C SER A 60 -3.19 -3.17 14.55
N ALA A 61 -4.32 -2.47 14.51
CA ALA A 61 -5.65 -3.07 14.32
C ALA A 61 -5.93 -3.53 12.87
N VAL A 62 -5.33 -2.91 11.85
CA VAL A 62 -5.61 -3.24 10.44
C VAL A 62 -4.87 -4.52 10.01
N PRO A 63 -5.46 -5.58 9.48
CA PRO A 63 -4.70 -6.81 9.21
C PRO A 63 -3.49 -6.62 8.26
N VAL A 64 -2.42 -7.37 8.49
CA VAL A 64 -1.26 -7.40 7.58
C VAL A 64 -1.62 -8.21 6.34
N CYS A 65 -1.27 -7.71 5.16
CA CYS A 65 -1.53 -8.33 3.88
C CYS A 65 -0.60 -9.53 3.66
N SER A 66 -1.17 -10.69 3.33
CA SER A 66 -0.45 -11.72 2.58
C SER A 66 -0.40 -11.33 1.11
N VAL A 67 0.65 -11.76 0.38
CA VAL A 67 0.71 -11.55 -1.07
C VAL A 67 -0.43 -12.29 -1.79
N ASP A 68 -0.85 -13.45 -1.29
CA ASP A 68 -1.92 -14.24 -1.92
C ASP A 68 -3.27 -13.51 -1.95
N GLU A 69 -3.51 -12.60 -1.00
CA GLU A 69 -4.73 -11.77 -0.97
C GLU A 69 -4.83 -10.83 -2.18
N LEU A 70 -3.71 -10.51 -2.85
CA LEU A 70 -3.72 -9.74 -4.10
C LEU A 70 -4.48 -10.49 -5.21
N ALA A 71 -4.41 -11.82 -5.22
CA ALA A 71 -5.09 -12.64 -6.23
C ALA A 71 -6.63 -12.66 -6.03
N GLU A 72 -7.10 -12.41 -4.81
CA GLU A 72 -8.53 -12.46 -4.45
C GLU A 72 -9.31 -11.19 -4.83
N ALA A 73 -8.60 -10.10 -5.12
CA ALA A 73 -9.19 -8.80 -5.41
C ALA A 73 -9.49 -8.61 -6.91
N ASP A 74 -10.55 -7.87 -7.25
CA ASP A 74 -10.82 -7.46 -8.64
C ASP A 74 -10.04 -6.16 -9.00
N ALA A 75 -9.82 -5.31 -8.00
CA ALA A 75 -9.03 -4.09 -8.11
C ALA A 75 -8.12 -3.93 -6.89
N ILE A 76 -6.93 -3.39 -7.10
CA ILE A 76 -5.92 -3.17 -6.06
C ILE A 76 -5.46 -1.72 -6.08
N ILE A 77 -5.57 -1.04 -4.94
CA ILE A 77 -5.10 0.33 -4.75
C ILE A 77 -3.91 0.31 -3.78
N PHE A 78 -2.74 0.67 -4.27
CA PHE A 78 -1.49 0.66 -3.51
C PHE A 78 -1.18 2.02 -2.88
N GLY A 79 -0.90 2.04 -1.58
CA GLY A 79 -0.51 3.24 -0.85
C GLY A 79 0.92 3.18 -0.33
N THR A 80 1.77 4.14 -0.69
CA THR A 80 3.15 4.18 -0.19
C THR A 80 3.63 5.61 0.05
N PRO A 81 4.31 5.91 1.17
CA PRO A 81 4.95 7.20 1.34
C PRO A 81 6.15 7.30 0.42
N THR A 82 6.44 8.50 -0.09
CA THR A 82 7.63 8.68 -0.93
C THR A 82 8.91 8.41 -0.13
N ARG A 83 9.86 7.76 -0.80
CA ARG A 83 11.27 7.67 -0.39
C ARG A 83 12.11 8.04 -1.60
N PHE A 84 12.62 9.27 -1.60
CA PHE A 84 13.42 9.84 -2.69
C PHE A 84 12.76 9.72 -4.07
N GLY A 85 11.44 9.96 -4.14
CA GLY A 85 10.69 9.88 -5.38
C GLY A 85 10.34 8.47 -5.85
N ASN A 86 10.48 7.47 -4.99
CA ASN A 86 10.08 6.08 -5.22
C ASN A 86 9.24 5.55 -4.04
N MET A 87 8.70 4.33 -4.15
CA MET A 87 8.03 3.64 -3.04
C MET A 87 8.98 3.37 -1.87
N CYS A 88 8.44 3.18 -0.68
CA CYS A 88 9.23 2.75 0.47
C CYS A 88 9.77 1.31 0.32
N GLY A 89 10.85 0.99 1.05
CA GLY A 89 11.45 -0.34 1.05
C GLY A 89 10.49 -1.45 1.48
N GLN A 90 9.59 -1.16 2.41
CA GLN A 90 8.55 -2.10 2.87
C GLN A 90 7.62 -2.51 1.73
N MET A 91 7.13 -1.53 0.97
CA MET A 91 6.28 -1.78 -0.20
C MET A 91 7.05 -2.54 -1.29
N ARG A 92 8.32 -2.15 -1.54
CA ARG A 92 9.17 -2.84 -2.51
C ARG A 92 9.35 -4.31 -2.15
N GLN A 93 9.70 -4.62 -0.90
CA GLN A 93 9.90 -6.00 -0.44
C GLN A 93 8.62 -6.84 -0.54
N PHE A 94 7.46 -6.26 -0.22
CA PHE A 94 6.18 -6.93 -0.38
C PHE A 94 5.87 -7.27 -1.84
N LEU A 95 6.11 -6.33 -2.77
CA LEU A 95 5.94 -6.59 -4.20
C LEU A 95 6.98 -7.58 -4.74
N ASP A 96 8.21 -7.58 -4.24
CA ASP A 96 9.25 -8.55 -4.62
C ASP A 96 8.86 -9.99 -4.26
N ALA A 97 8.02 -10.17 -3.24
CA ALA A 97 7.49 -11.48 -2.86
C ALA A 97 6.34 -11.97 -3.78
N THR A 98 5.92 -11.20 -4.80
CA THR A 98 4.80 -11.57 -5.70
C THR A 98 5.23 -12.41 -6.91
N GLY A 99 6.49 -12.84 -6.99
CA GLY A 99 7.01 -13.58 -8.15
C GLY A 99 6.24 -14.86 -8.50
N GLY A 100 5.68 -15.56 -7.50
CA GLY A 100 4.81 -16.72 -7.73
C GLY A 100 3.49 -16.36 -8.42
N LEU A 101 2.82 -15.31 -7.92
CA LEU A 101 1.58 -14.80 -8.51
C LEU A 101 1.78 -14.31 -9.93
N TRP A 102 2.91 -13.64 -10.18
CA TRP A 102 3.31 -13.19 -11.52
C TRP A 102 3.50 -14.37 -12.47
N ALA A 103 4.25 -15.41 -12.06
CA ALA A 103 4.50 -16.59 -12.87
C ALA A 103 3.21 -17.35 -13.23
N GLU A 104 2.22 -17.33 -12.34
CA GLU A 104 0.90 -17.92 -12.56
C GLU A 104 -0.08 -17.00 -13.30
N GLY A 105 0.29 -15.76 -13.61
CA GLY A 105 -0.60 -14.78 -14.23
C GLY A 105 -1.77 -14.33 -13.34
N LYS A 106 -1.70 -14.57 -12.03
CA LYS A 106 -2.82 -14.35 -11.08
C LYS A 106 -3.19 -12.89 -10.88
N LEU A 107 -2.37 -11.94 -11.34
CA LEU A 107 -2.62 -10.50 -11.23
C LEU A 107 -3.05 -9.86 -12.56
N ILE A 108 -3.10 -10.63 -13.65
CA ILE A 108 -3.53 -10.16 -14.97
C ILE A 108 -5.01 -9.74 -14.90
N ASP A 109 -5.36 -8.71 -15.67
CA ASP A 109 -6.70 -8.11 -15.80
C ASP A 109 -7.29 -7.47 -14.53
N LYS A 110 -6.52 -7.41 -13.44
CA LYS A 110 -6.92 -6.63 -12.25
C LYS A 110 -6.67 -5.14 -12.45
N VAL A 111 -7.59 -4.31 -11.96
CA VAL A 111 -7.41 -2.86 -12.01
C VAL A 111 -6.37 -2.44 -10.96
N GLY A 112 -5.28 -1.80 -11.38
CA GLY A 112 -4.25 -1.25 -10.50
C GLY A 112 -4.33 0.27 -10.36
N SER A 113 -4.18 0.79 -9.14
CA SER A 113 -4.06 2.23 -8.87
C SER A 113 -3.09 2.49 -7.72
N VAL A 114 -2.57 3.72 -7.62
CA VAL A 114 -1.54 4.10 -6.65
C VAL A 114 -1.81 5.49 -6.07
N PHE A 115 -1.56 5.65 -4.77
CA PHE A 115 -1.54 6.95 -4.09
C PHE A 115 -0.30 7.08 -3.21
N THR A 116 0.11 8.33 -2.97
CA THR A 116 1.32 8.62 -2.20
C THR A 116 1.16 9.85 -1.29
N SER A 117 2.18 10.07 -0.47
CA SER A 117 2.35 11.24 0.38
C SER A 117 3.82 11.58 0.45
N SER A 118 4.12 12.88 0.37
CA SER A 118 5.48 13.43 0.43
C SER A 118 5.55 14.64 1.36
N ALA A 119 6.77 14.99 1.78
CA ALA A 119 7.01 16.10 2.70
C ALA A 119 6.93 17.48 2.02
N THR A 120 7.07 17.56 0.69
CA THR A 120 7.08 18.82 -0.05
C THR A 120 6.26 18.68 -1.34
N GLN A 121 5.76 19.80 -1.86
CA GLN A 121 4.84 19.80 -3.02
C GLN A 121 5.38 19.07 -4.25
N HIS A 122 6.69 19.16 -4.50
CA HIS A 122 7.36 18.52 -5.64
C HIS A 122 8.33 17.41 -5.22
N GLY A 123 8.25 16.95 -3.96
CA GLY A 123 9.14 15.96 -3.37
C GLY A 123 8.85 14.52 -3.77
N GLY A 124 8.44 14.30 -5.03
CA GLY A 124 8.15 12.97 -5.56
C GLY A 124 6.67 12.57 -5.53
N GLN A 125 5.72 13.51 -5.44
CA GLN A 125 4.28 13.25 -5.57
C GLN A 125 3.97 12.48 -6.88
N GLU A 126 4.57 12.90 -7.98
CA GLU A 126 4.37 12.28 -9.29
C GLU A 126 5.33 11.11 -9.51
N SER A 127 6.62 11.29 -9.25
CA SER A 127 7.64 10.28 -9.55
C SER A 127 7.43 8.97 -8.78
N THR A 128 6.93 9.04 -7.53
CA THR A 128 6.64 7.83 -6.74
C THR A 128 5.56 6.99 -7.40
N ILE A 129 4.54 7.63 -7.99
CA ILE A 129 3.47 6.95 -8.73
C ILE A 129 4.02 6.42 -10.05
N LEU A 130 4.73 7.25 -10.83
CA LEU A 130 5.29 6.86 -12.12
C LEU A 130 6.23 5.66 -12.02
N THR A 131 7.09 5.63 -11.01
CA THR A 131 8.02 4.51 -10.77
C THR A 131 7.36 3.27 -10.19
N PHE A 132 6.12 3.37 -9.71
CA PHE A 132 5.30 2.23 -9.29
C PHE A 132 4.66 1.52 -10.50
N LEU A 133 4.32 2.26 -11.56
CA LEU A 133 3.60 1.72 -12.72
C LEU A 133 4.20 0.44 -13.33
N PRO A 134 5.53 0.23 -13.41
CA PRO A 134 6.08 -1.02 -13.91
C PRO A 134 5.67 -2.29 -13.14
N PHE A 135 5.18 -2.18 -11.91
CA PHE A 135 4.64 -3.31 -11.14
C PHE A 135 3.17 -3.61 -11.42
N LEU A 136 2.50 -2.72 -12.18
CA LEU A 136 1.11 -2.87 -12.57
C LEU A 136 0.96 -3.34 -14.04
N LEU A 137 2.09 -3.54 -14.73
CA LEU A 137 2.18 -4.00 -16.13
C LEU A 137 2.59 -5.47 -16.17
#